data_AF-A0A4Q3YZU3-F1
#
_entry.id   AF-A0A4Q3YZU3-F1
#
_cell.length_a   1.000
_cell.length_b   1.000
_cell.length_c   1.000
_cell.angle_alpha   90.00
_cell.angle_beta   90.00
_cell.angle_gamma   90.00
#
_symmetry.space_group_name_H-M   'P 1'
#
loop_
_entity.id
_entity.type
_entity.pdbx_description
1 polymer ?
#
loop_
_entity_poly.entity_id
_entity_poly.type
_entity_poly.pdbx_seq_one_letter_code
_entity_poly.pdbx_strand_id
1 'polypeptide(L)' 'MDMDDDACYRAFQMRDARFDGRIFCGVKSTGIYCRPICPARTPKRENMTFYRSAAAAQE' A
#
# COMPACT_ATOMS: atom_id res chain seq x y z
N MET A 1 15.07 -11.41 -3.56
CA MET A 1 14.15 -11.55 -2.41
C MET A 1 13.16 -10.42 -2.54
N ASP A 2 12.30 -10.61 -3.53
CA ASP A 2 11.34 -9.66 -4.03
C ASP A 2 10.26 -9.45 -2.98
N MET A 3 10.00 -8.20 -2.65
CA MET A 3 8.82 -7.87 -1.87
C MET A 3 7.62 -8.33 -2.66
N ASP A 4 6.98 -9.38 -2.17
CA ASP A 4 5.84 -9.98 -2.82
C ASP A 4 4.70 -8.95 -2.80
N ASP A 5 4.51 -8.29 -3.93
CA ASP A 5 3.50 -7.25 -4.17
C ASP A 5 2.10 -7.81 -3.86
N ASP A 6 1.91 -9.10 -4.11
CA ASP A 6 0.70 -9.85 -3.77
C ASP A 6 0.53 -10.03 -2.26
N ALA A 7 1.59 -10.31 -1.49
CA ALA A 7 1.53 -10.30 -0.03
C ALA A 7 1.19 -8.91 0.54
N CYS A 8 1.73 -7.83 -0.04
CA CYS A 8 1.36 -6.46 0.35
C CYS A 8 -0.12 -6.17 0.01
N TYR A 9 -0.57 -6.58 -1.17
CA TYR A 9 -1.97 -6.43 -1.58
C TYR A 9 -2.93 -7.22 -0.67
N ARG A 10 -2.55 -8.44 -0.26
CA ARG A 10 -3.32 -9.22 0.73
C ARG A 10 -3.36 -8.54 2.09
N ALA A 11 -2.25 -7.96 2.57
CA ALA A 11 -2.22 -7.20 3.82
C ALA A 11 -3.16 -5.98 3.77
N PHE A 12 -3.23 -5.29 2.63
CA PHE A 12 -4.20 -4.21 2.38
C PHE A 12 -5.65 -4.72 2.32
N GLN A 13 -5.89 -5.88 1.70
CA GLN A 13 -7.22 -6.51 1.70
C GLN A 13 -7.68 -6.92 3.10
N MET A 14 -6.78 -7.51 3.89
CA MET A 14 -7.04 -7.94 5.27
C MET A 14 -7.11 -6.76 6.25
N ARG A 15 -6.70 -5.55 5.83
CA ARG A 15 -6.61 -4.34 6.68
C ARG A 15 -5.80 -4.60 7.95
N ASP A 16 -4.68 -5.29 7.77
CA ASP A 16 -3.88 -5.74 8.90
C ASP A 16 -3.09 -4.55 9.49
N ALA A 17 -3.53 -4.09 10.66
CA ALA A 17 -2.93 -2.93 11.35
C ALA A 17 -1.47 -3.17 11.77
N ARG A 18 -0.96 -4.41 11.76
CA ARG A 18 0.45 -4.70 12.06
C ARG A 18 1.40 -4.16 11.01
N PHE A 19 0.88 -3.88 9.81
CA PHE A 19 1.61 -3.28 8.72
C PHE A 19 1.41 -1.76 8.63
N ASP A 20 0.62 -1.16 9.52
CA ASP A 20 0.52 0.30 9.64
C ASP A 20 1.91 0.89 9.93
N GLY A 21 2.37 1.78 9.05
CA GLY A 21 3.72 2.36 9.12
C GLY A 21 4.87 1.50 8.56
N ARG A 22 4.62 0.23 8.22
CA ARG A 22 5.60 -0.66 7.57
C ARG A 22 5.43 -0.78 6.06
N ILE A 23 4.20 -0.61 5.58
CA ILE A 23 3.89 -0.59 4.16
C ILE A 23 2.97 0.58 3.85
N PHE A 24 3.17 1.17 2.68
CA PHE A 24 2.35 2.25 2.15
C PHE A 24 1.94 1.88 0.73
N CYS A 25 0.68 2.14 0.35
CA CYS A 25 0.27 2.00 -1.04
C CYS A 25 0.18 3.38 -1.69
N GLY A 26 0.96 3.65 -2.73
CA GLY A 26 0.73 4.75 -3.65
C GLY A 26 -0.38 4.37 -4.61
N VAL A 27 -1.35 5.26 -4.78
CA VAL A 27 -2.38 5.14 -5.80
C VAL A 27 -1.94 5.95 -7.01
N LYS A 28 -1.51 5.27 -8.07
CA LYS A 28 -1.03 5.91 -9.33
C LYS A 28 -2.06 6.86 -9.92
N SER A 29 -3.34 6.55 -9.73
CA SER A 29 -4.46 7.34 -10.25
C SER A 29 -4.64 8.69 -9.53
N THR A 30 -4.21 8.82 -8.27
CA THR A 30 -4.39 10.07 -7.50
C THR A 30 -3.06 10.69 -7.07
N GLY A 31 -1.94 9.96 -7.16
CA GLY A 31 -0.65 10.38 -6.63
C GLY A 31 -0.59 10.42 -5.10
N ILE A 32 -1.60 9.87 -4.42
CA ILE A 32 -1.69 9.88 -2.96
C ILE A 32 -1.22 8.52 -2.45
N TYR A 33 -0.39 8.52 -1.40
CA TYR A 33 -0.09 7.30 -0.67
C TYR A 33 -1.05 7.12 0.51
N CYS A 34 -1.45 5.88 0.75
CA CYS A 34 -2.41 5.52 1.78
C CYS A 34 -1.89 4.42 2.68
N ARG A 35 -2.45 4.37 3.90
CA ARG A 35 -2.16 3.39 4.93
C ARG A 35 -3.02 2.15 4.72
N PRO A 36 -2.55 0.94 5.10
CA PRO A 36 -3.35 -0.29 5.01
C PRO A 36 -4.62 -0.25 5.88
N ILE A 37 -4.67 0.65 6.87
CA ILE A 37 -5.86 0.83 7.73
C ILE A 37 -6.94 1.71 7.12
N CYS A 38 -6.68 2.34 5.96
CA CYS A 38 -7.61 3.31 5.41
C CYS A 38 -8.93 2.64 5.01
N PRO A 39 -10.09 3.18 5.41
CA PRO A 39 -11.39 2.64 5.02
C PRO A 39 -11.71 2.84 3.53
N ALA A 40 -10.86 3.57 2.80
CA ALA A 40 -11.01 3.80 1.37
C ALA A 40 -11.12 2.49 0.59
N ARG A 41 -11.86 2.54 -0.52
CA ARG A 41 -12.04 1.39 -1.41
C ARG A 41 -10.67 1.06 -2.01
N THR A 42 -10.19 -0.16 -1.79
CA THR A 42 -8.90 -0.61 -2.32
C THR A 42 -8.92 -0.50 -3.84
N PRO A 43 -8.08 0.36 -4.46
CA PRO A 43 -8.00 0.45 -5.91
C PRO A 43 -7.46 -0.85 -6.51
N LYS A 44 -7.65 -1.04 -7.82
CA LYS A 44 -7.09 -2.19 -8.54
C LYS A 44 -5.58 -2.24 -8.34
N ARG A 45 -5.03 -3.46 -8.18
CA ARG A 45 -3.59 -3.72 -8.07
C ARG A 45 -2.75 -3.00 -9.13
N GLU A 46 -3.28 -2.88 -10.35
CA GLU A 46 -2.61 -2.23 -11.49
C GLU A 46 -2.34 -0.74 -11.27
N ASN A 47 -3.19 -0.08 -10.46
CA ASN A 47 -3.05 1.33 -10.10
C ASN A 47 -2.45 1.51 -8.70
N MET A 48 -1.96 0.43 -8.11
CA MET A 48 -1.41 0.44 -6.76
C MET A 48 0.09 0.15 -6.85
N THR A 49 0.87 0.87 -6.05
CA THR A 49 2.31 0.67 -5.94
C THR A 49 2.66 0.60 -4.47
N PHE A 50 3.42 -0.42 -4.07
CA PHE A 50 3.73 -0.62 -2.66
C PHE A 50 5.12 -0.09 -2.32
N TYR A 51 5.20 0.59 -1.18
CA TYR A 51 6.40 1.21 -0.67
C TYR A 51 6.65 0.71 0.76
N ARG A 52 7.92 0.51 1.12
CA ARG A 52 8.34 0.04 2.46
C ARG A 52 8.31 1.14 3.52
N SER A 53 8.15 2.39 3.11
CA SER A 53 8.18 3.55 4.00
C SER A 53 7.46 4.74 3.38
N ALA A 54 7.00 5.67 4.21
CA ALA A 54 6.40 6.94 3.75
C ALA A 54 7.42 7.76 2.94
N ALA A 55 8.69 7.72 3.33
CA ALA A 55 9.77 8.40 2.63
C ALA A 55 9.92 7.90 1.18
N ALA A 56 9.82 6.58 0.96
CA ALA A 56 9.86 6.01 -0.39
C ALA A 56 8.61 6.34 -1.22
N ALA A 57 7.50 6.69 -0.58
CA ALA A 57 6.25 7.06 -1.25
C ALA A 57 6.12 8.57 -1.53
N GLN A 58 7.00 9.40 -0.96
CA GLN A 58 6.98 10.86 -1.10
C GLN A 58 8.12 11.38 -2.02
N GLU A 59 8.94 10.49 -2.58
CA GLU A 59 9.95 10.82 -3.60
C GLU A 59 9.33 11.08 -4.98
#